data_AF-E5X3M5-F1
#
_entry.id   AF-E5X3M5-F1
#
_cell.length_a   1.000
_cell.length_b   1.000
_cell.length_c   1.000
_cell.angle_alpha   90.00
_cell.angle_beta   90.00
_cell.angle_gamma   90.00
#
_symmetry.space_group_name_H-M   'P 1'
#
loop_
_entity.id
_entity.type
_entity.pdbx_description
1 polymer ?
#
loop_
_entity_poly.entity_id
_entity_poly.type
_entity_poly.pdbx_seq_one_letter_code
_entity_poly.pdbx_strand_id
1 'polypeptide(L)' 'MKSKKEIVRKFELLAQIRADLKAWEKAEPDFDDNYFDESDVISYYDFLVNKYQDEWVIIDDIREGGSDEGAV' A
#
# COMPACT_ATOMS: atom_id res chain seq x y z
N MET A 1 29.65 -2.07 4.72
CA MET A 1 28.71 -1.16 5.40
C MET A 1 27.34 -1.80 5.27
N LYS A 2 26.67 -2.22 6.36
CA LYS A 2 25.30 -2.74 6.23
C LYS A 2 24.39 -1.54 5.97
N SER A 3 23.83 -1.45 4.77
CA SER A 3 22.80 -0.46 4.45
C SER A 3 21.66 -0.61 5.45
N LYS A 4 21.26 0.49 6.09
CA LYS A 4 20.16 0.47 7.05
C LYS A 4 18.88 0.26 6.26
N LYS A 5 18.12 -0.79 6.58
CA LYS A 5 16.80 -1.01 5.98
C LYS A 5 15.86 0.14 6.35
N GLU A 6 15.03 0.55 5.41
CA GLU A 6 13.96 1.53 5.59
C GLU A 6 12.77 0.88 6.30
N ILE A 7 12.14 1.60 7.23
CA ILE A 7 10.92 1.13 7.89
C ILE A 7 9.75 1.76 7.16
N VAL A 8 8.87 0.93 6.60
CA VAL A 8 7.72 1.38 5.82
C VAL A 8 6.45 0.86 6.47
N ARG A 9 5.48 1.75 6.71
CA ARG A 9 4.19 1.41 7.29
C ARG A 9 3.21 1.01 6.20
N LYS A 10 2.54 -0.14 6.37
CA LYS A 10 1.62 -0.69 5.38
C LYS A 10 0.45 0.25 5.11
N PHE A 11 -0.13 0.85 6.15
CA PHE A 11 -1.23 1.80 6.00
C PHE A 11 -0.85 3.01 5.14
N GLU A 12 0.31 3.62 5.41
CA GLU A 12 0.82 4.78 4.67
C GLU A 12 1.17 4.41 3.23
N LEU A 13 1.84 3.28 3.02
CA LEU A 13 2.22 2.81 1.69
C LEU A 13 0.99 2.55 0.82
N LEU A 14 -0.05 1.88 1.34
CA LEU A 14 -1.29 1.66 0.59
C LEU A 14 -2.02 2.99 0.28
N ALA A 15 -2.03 3.94 1.21
CA ALA A 15 -2.62 5.25 0.96
C ALA A 15 -1.88 6.02 -0.15
N GLN A 16 -0.55 5.94 -0.16
CA GLN A 16 0.27 6.54 -1.21
C GLN A 16 0.03 5.87 -2.57
N ILE A 17 0.01 4.54 -2.63
CA ILE A 17 -0.28 3.79 -3.86
C ILE A 17 -1.63 4.20 -4.45
N ARG A 18 -2.69 4.30 -3.62
CA ARG A 18 -4.01 4.76 -4.07
C ARG A 18 -3.95 6.16 -4.68
N ALA A 19 -3.24 7.08 -4.02
CA ALA A 19 -3.09 8.45 -4.50
C ALA A 19 -2.33 8.50 -5.83
N ASP A 20 -1.24 7.73 -5.94
CA ASP A 20 -0.41 7.66 -7.14
C ASP A 20 -1.17 7.05 -8.32
N LEU A 21 -1.89 5.93 -8.11
CA LEU A 21 -2.73 5.32 -9.14
C LEU A 21 -3.84 6.28 -9.60
N LYS A 22 -4.49 7.00 -8.66
CA LYS A 22 -5.52 7.97 -9.03
C LYS A 22 -4.96 9.18 -9.77
N ALA A 23 -3.74 9.61 -9.41
CA ALA A 23 -3.04 10.67 -10.12
C ALA A 23 -2.68 10.23 -11.55
N TRP A 24 -2.27 8.98 -11.72
CA TRP A 24 -1.94 8.41 -13.02
C TRP A 24 -3.17 8.25 -13.91
N GLU A 25 -4.27 7.71 -13.36
CA GLU A 25 -5.58 7.63 -14.02
C GLU A 25 -6.03 8.98 -14.57
N LYS A 26 -5.86 10.06 -13.80
CA LYS A 26 -6.23 11.42 -14.25
C LYS A 26 -5.27 12.00 -15.28
N ALA A 27 -4.01 11.59 -15.27
CA ALA A 27 -2.98 12.12 -16.16
C ALA A 27 -3.07 11.48 -17.57
N GLU A 28 -3.47 10.22 -17.64
CA GLU A 28 -3.58 9.48 -18.89
C GLU A 28 -5.00 9.56 -19.44
N PRO A 29 -5.21 10.17 -20.62
CA PRO A 29 -6.54 10.27 -21.22
C PRO A 29 -7.09 8.91 -21.71
N ASP A 30 -6.24 7.88 -21.78
CA ASP A 30 -6.59 6.53 -22.21
C ASP A 30 -7.20 5.67 -21.08
N PHE A 31 -7.13 6.12 -19.82
CA PHE A 31 -7.76 5.43 -18.71
C PHE A 31 -9.16 5.97 -18.45
N ASP A 32 -10.11 5.06 -18.32
CA ASP A 32 -11.47 5.38 -17.89
C ASP A 32 -11.51 5.71 -16.38
N ASP A 33 -12.55 6.43 -15.96
CA ASP A 33 -12.80 6.64 -14.54
C ASP A 33 -12.95 5.31 -13.79
N ASN A 34 -12.25 5.19 -12.66
CA ASN A 34 -12.11 3.99 -11.85
C ASN A 34 -11.48 2.80 -12.60
N TYR A 35 -10.53 3.08 -13.49
CA TYR A 35 -9.72 2.04 -14.14
C TYR A 35 -8.97 1.16 -13.12
N PHE A 36 -8.41 1.76 -12.07
CA PHE A 36 -7.74 1.04 -10.99
C PHE A 36 -8.67 0.82 -9.80
N ASP A 37 -8.74 -0.41 -9.31
CA ASP A 37 -9.50 -0.79 -8.14
C ASP A 37 -8.61 -1.19 -6.94
N GLU A 38 -9.23 -1.61 -5.83
CA GLU A 38 -8.47 -2.03 -4.64
C GLU A 38 -7.61 -3.28 -4.89
N SER A 39 -7.96 -4.13 -5.87
CA SER A 39 -7.13 -5.28 -6.23
C SER A 39 -5.84 -4.86 -6.92
N ASP A 40 -5.87 -3.79 -7.73
CA ASP A 40 -4.69 -3.20 -8.34
C ASP A 40 -3.77 -2.56 -7.29
N VAL A 41 -4.36 -1.88 -6.31
CA VAL A 41 -3.64 -1.29 -5.17
C VAL A 41 -2.87 -2.38 -4.40
N ILE A 42 -3.54 -3.48 -4.06
CA ILE A 42 -2.93 -4.60 -3.34
C ILE A 42 -1.86 -5.30 -4.20
N SER A 43 -2.14 -5.54 -5.47
CA SER A 43 -1.19 -6.17 -6.40
C SER A 43 0.09 -5.34 -6.56
N TYR A 44 -0.05 -4.01 -6.66
CA TYR A 44 1.10 -3.12 -6.76
C TYR A 44 1.87 -3.03 -5.43
N TYR A 45 1.18 -3.04 -4.29
CA TYR A 45 1.81 -3.16 -2.98
C TYR A 45 2.66 -4.44 -2.88
N ASP A 46 2.12 -5.60 -3.22
CA ASP A 46 2.83 -6.87 -3.16
C ASP A 46 4.07 -6.87 -4.07
N PHE A 47 3.94 -6.29 -5.26
CA PHE A 47 5.07 -6.08 -6.17
C PHE A 47 6.17 -5.21 -5.53
N LEU A 48 5.83 -4.08 -4.91
CA LEU A 48 6.80 -3.19 -4.27
C LEU A 48 7.49 -3.87 -3.08
N VAL A 49 6.73 -4.56 -2.23
CA VAL A 49 7.28 -5.31 -1.09
C VAL A 49 8.25 -6.38 -1.56
N ASN A 50 7.93 -7.11 -2.63
CA ASN A 50 8.82 -8.11 -3.19
C ASN A 50 10.08 -7.48 -3.80
N LYS A 51 9.92 -6.39 -4.55
CA LYS A 51 11.01 -5.67 -5.21
C LYS A 51 12.01 -5.10 -4.22
N TYR A 52 11.55 -4.55 -3.10
CA TYR A 52 12.38 -3.90 -2.08
C TYR A 52 12.55 -4.74 -0.81
N GLN A 53 12.35 -6.06 -0.86
CA GLN A 53 12.41 -6.95 0.31
C GLN A 53 13.73 -6.90 1.10
N ASP A 54 14.84 -6.64 0.40
CA ASP A 54 16.16 -6.52 1.01
C ASP A 54 16.40 -5.15 1.66
N GLU A 55 15.63 -4.15 1.24
CA GLU A 55 15.79 -2.74 1.62
C GLU A 55 14.73 -2.29 2.62
N TRP A 56 13.52 -2.85 2.57
CA TRP A 56 12.39 -2.45 3.39
C TRP A 56 12.11 -3.43 4.52
N VAL A 57 11.64 -2.89 5.63
CA VAL A 57 10.99 -3.62 6.72
C VAL A 57 9.57 -3.09 6.81
N ILE A 58 8.62 -3.92 6.38
CA ILE A 58 7.20 -3.57 6.41
C ILE A 58 6.65 -3.75 7.82
N ILE A 59 6.03 -2.70 8.34
CA ILE A 59 5.23 -2.75 9.56
C ILE A 59 3.77 -2.85 9.16
N ASP A 60 3.13 -3.97 9.49
CA ASP A 60 1.69 -4.13 9.33
C ASP A 60 0.97 -3.44 10.50
N ASP A 61 0.57 -2.19 10.27
CA ASP A 61 -0.13 -1.32 11.22
C ASP A 61 -1.62 -1.17 10.89
N ILE A 62 -2.12 -1.99 9.96
CA ILE A 62 -3.53 -2.06 9.65
C ILE A 62 -4.18 -2.93 10.72
N ARG A 63 -4.95 -2.31 11.61
CA ARG A 63 -5.79 -3.06 12.54
C ARG A 63 -6.82 -3.83 11.73
N GLU A 64 -6.61 -5.14 11.59
CA GLU A 64 -7.71 -6.08 11.36
C GLU A 64 -8.70 -5.84 12.51
N GLY A 65 -9.95 -5.49 12.19
CA GLY A 65 -10.93 -5.04 13.18
C GLY A 65 -11.15 -6.06 14.29
N GLY A 66 -10.40 -5.95 15.38
CA GLY A 66 -10.75 -6.51 16.66
C GLY A 66 -11.88 -5.67 17.23
N SER A 67 -13.12 -6.14 17.05
CA SER A 67 -14.26 -5.73 17.86
C SER A 67 -13.84 -5.74 19.33
N ASP A 68 -13.69 -4.55 19.89
CA ASP A 68 -13.65 -4.33 21.33
C ASP A 68 -15.10 -4.47 21.83
N GLU A 69 -15.69 -5.66 21.66
CA GLU A 69 -16.90 -6.04 22.39
C GLU A 69 -16.44 -6.51 23.78
N GLY A 70 -16.05 -5.53 24.57
CA GLY A 70 -15.88 -5.68 26.00
C GLY A 70 -17.18 -6.20 26.59
N ALA A 71 -17.15 -7.47 27.00
CA ALA A 71 -18.14 -8.06 27.87
C ALA A 71 -18.29 -7.21 29.15
N VAL A 72 -19.47 -6.66 29.38
CA VAL A 72 -19.98 -6.23 30.71
C VAL A 72 -21.43 -6.60 30.85
#